data_AF-A0A7T5UML6-F1
#
_entry.id   AF-A0A7T5UML6-F1
#
_cell.length_a   1.000
_cell.length_b   1.000
_cell.length_c   1.000
_cell.angle_alpha   90.00
_cell.angle_beta   90.00
_cell.angle_gamma   90.00
#
_symmetry.space_group_name_H-M   'P 1'
#
loop_
_entity.id
_entity.type
_entity.pdbx_description
1 polymer ?
#
loop_
_entity_poly.entity_id
_entity_poly.type
_entity_poly.pdbx_seq_one_letter_code
_entity_poly.pdbx_strand_id
1 'polypeptide(L)' 'MNFVDDNGKERNMYKTVLLRKNGQREFFISAKRPTVKHNRNHTEIRGRNLARKTFILIVSQHDSAKIEFAVN' A
#
# COMPACT_ATOMS: atom_id res chain seq x y z
N MET A 1 -11.78 -6.13 -9.40
CA MET A 1 -11.81 -4.71 -9.77
C MET A 1 -10.58 -4.44 -10.61
N ASN A 2 -10.76 -4.23 -11.91
CA ASN A 2 -9.68 -3.86 -12.82
C ASN A 2 -9.49 -2.34 -12.71
N PHE A 3 -8.23 -1.90 -12.65
CA PHE A 3 -7.92 -0.47 -12.70
C PHE A 3 -7.54 -0.13 -14.13
N VAL A 4 -8.20 0.89 -14.68
CA VAL A 4 -7.91 1.44 -15.99
C VAL A 4 -6.92 2.59 -15.78
N ASP A 5 -5.74 2.51 -16.40
CA ASP A 5 -4.79 3.63 -16.37
C ASP A 5 -5.28 4.80 -17.24
N ASP A 6 -4.61 5.96 -17.19
CA ASP A 6 -4.99 7.17 -17.95
C ASP A 6 -5.00 6.96 -19.48
N ASN A 7 -4.48 5.82 -19.96
CA ASN A 7 -4.48 5.44 -21.39
C ASN A 7 -5.58 4.42 -21.73
N GLY A 8 -6.54 4.17 -20.83
CA GLY A 8 -7.62 3.23 -21.08
C GLY A 8 -7.22 1.75 -20.96
N LYS A 9 -5.99 1.44 -20.49
CA LYS A 9 -5.51 0.06 -20.40
C LYS A 9 -5.85 -0.55 -19.05
N GLU A 10 -6.60 -1.64 -19.04
CA GLU A 10 -6.81 -2.45 -17.84
C GLU A 10 -5.46 -3.03 -17.36
N ARG A 11 -5.12 -2.71 -16.12
CA ARG A 11 -3.98 -3.31 -15.42
C ARG A 11 -4.47 -4.11 -14.23
N ASN A 12 -3.99 -5.34 -14.13
CA ASN A 12 -4.06 -6.11 -12.90
C ASN A 12 -3.18 -5.43 -11.85
N MET A 13 -3.80 -4.58 -11.03
CA MET A 13 -3.13 -3.88 -9.94
C MET A 13 -3.49 -4.49 -8.60
N TYR A 14 -2.50 -4.56 -7.71
CA TYR A 14 -2.71 -5.01 -6.35
C TYR A 14 -3.12 -3.81 -5.50
N LYS A 15 -4.32 -3.91 -4.93
CA LYS A 15 -4.85 -2.92 -4.00
C LYS A 15 -4.48 -3.32 -2.58
N THR A 16 -3.69 -2.50 -1.91
CA THR A 16 -3.48 -2.60 -0.46
C THR A 16 -4.43 -1.62 0.21
N VAL A 17 -5.26 -2.12 1.11
CA VAL A 17 -6.22 -1.29 1.84
C VAL A 17 -5.71 -1.15 3.27
N LEU A 18 -5.55 0.10 3.72
CA LEU A 18 -5.40 0.39 5.14
C LEU A 18 -6.76 0.82 5.69
N LEU A 19 -7.27 0.07 6.66
CA LEU A 19 -8.44 0.44 7.43
C LEU A 19 -7.97 1.21 8.67
N ARG A 20 -8.27 2.51 8.75
CA ARG A 20 -8.05 3.28 9.98
C ARG A 20 -9.25 3.13 10.92
N LYS A 21 -9.00 3.17 12.24
CA LYS A 21 -10.02 3.10 13.30
C LYS A 21 -11.10 4.19 13.21
N ASN A 22 -10.80 5.33 12.58
CA ASN A 22 -11.73 6.45 12.39
C ASN A 22 -12.66 6.27 11.17
N GLY A 23 -12.70 5.08 10.57
CA GLY A 23 -13.53 4.80 9.39
C GLY A 23 -12.97 5.32 8.07
N GLN A 24 -11.86 6.08 8.09
CA GLN A 24 -11.19 6.50 6.87
C GLN A 24 -10.39 5.33 6.26
N ARG A 25 -10.65 5.04 4.99
CA ARG A 25 -9.94 4.02 4.23
C ARG A 25 -8.87 4.71 3.40
N GLU A 26 -7.62 4.35 3.61
CA GLU A 26 -6.52 4.75 2.73
C GLU A 26 -6.21 3.60 1.77
N PHE A 27 -6.16 3.92 0.48
CA PHE A 27 -5.92 2.96 -0.57
C PHE A 27 -4.52 3.17 -1.15
N PHE A 28 -3.70 2.13 -1.12
CA PHE A 28 -2.40 2.12 -1.76
C PHE A 28 -2.43 1.16 -2.94
N ILE A 29 -2.11 1.69 -4.12
CA ILE A 29 -2.13 0.93 -5.36
C ILE A 29 -0.70 0.60 -5.75
N SER A 30 -0.41 -0.69 -5.95
CA SER A 30 0.88 -1.14 -6.47
C SER A 30 0.70 -1.90 -7.77
N ALA A 31 1.59 -1.64 -8.73
CA ALA A 31 1.63 -2.36 -10.01
C ALA A 31 2.08 -3.82 -9.85
N LYS A 32 2.70 -4.18 -8.72
CA LYS A 32 3.14 -5.53 -8.39
C LYS A 32 2.57 -5.94 -7.03
N ARG A 33 2.55 -7.24 -6.76
CA ARG A 33 2.15 -7.75 -5.45
C ARG A 33 3.09 -7.18 -4.39
N PRO A 34 2.58 -6.47 -3.36
CA PRO A 34 3.43 -5.97 -2.30
C PRO A 34 3.92 -7.13 -1.43
N THR A 35 5.11 -6.97 -0.87
CA THR A 35 5.67 -7.90 0.10
C THR A 35 5.15 -7.56 1.49
N VAL A 36 4.68 -8.56 2.23
CA VAL A 36 4.16 -8.41 3.59
C VAL A 36 5.14 -9.07 4.57
N LYS A 37 5.52 -8.34 5.62
CA LYS A 37 6.35 -8.85 6.71
C LYS A 37 5.63 -8.59 8.04
N HIS A 38 5.41 -9.64 8.81
CA HIS A 38 4.86 -9.54 10.16
C HIS A 38 6.00 -9.42 11.18
N ASN A 39 5.95 -8.38 12.00
CA ASN A 39 6.83 -8.20 13.16
C ASN A 39 5.99 -8.29 14.45
N ARG A 40 6.67 -8.35 15.60
CA ARG A 40 6.01 -8.53 16.92
C ARG A 40 4.92 -7.50 17.20
N ASN A 41 5.14 -6.23 16.84
CA ASN A 41 4.27 -5.11 17.20
C ASN A 41 3.59 -4.45 15.99
N HIS A 42 3.95 -4.83 14.76
CA HIS A 42 3.47 -4.20 13.54
C HIS A 42 3.61 -5.11 12.32
N THR A 43 2.87 -4.80 11.26
CA THR A 43 3.04 -5.41 9.93
C THR A 43 3.61 -4.36 8.98
N GLU A 44 4.62 -4.74 8.21
CA GLU A 44 5.18 -3.92 7.14
C GLU A 44 4.69 -4.43 5.78
N ILE A 45 4.21 -3.51 4.95
CA ILE A 45 3.80 -3.78 3.57
C ILE A 45 4.68 -2.93 2.66
N ARG A 46 5.55 -3.59 1.90
CA ARG A 46 6.53 -2.96 1.02
C ARG A 46 6.10 -3.10 -0.44
N GLY A 47 6.13 -2.01 -1.19
CA GLY A 47 5.74 -2.03 -2.59
C GLY A 47 6.29 -0.85 -3.37
N ARG A 48 5.88 -0.75 -4.65
CA ARG A 48 6.12 0.43 -5.47
C ARG A 48 4.80 1.05 -5.90
N ASN A 49 4.68 2.36 -5.82
CA ASN A 49 3.49 3.07 -6.30
C ASN A 49 3.49 3.15 -7.85
N LEU A 50 2.45 3.77 -8.42
CA LEU A 50 2.32 4.00 -9.86
C LEU A 50 3.51 4.76 -10.47
N ALA A 51 4.07 5.71 -9.73
CA ALA A 51 5.26 6.48 -10.10
C ALA A 51 6.58 5.71 -9.89
N ARG A 52 6.52 4.39 -9.64
CA ARG A 52 7.67 3.50 -9.36
C ARG A 52 8.47 3.86 -8.10
N LYS A 53 7.96 4.75 -7.25
CA LYS A 53 8.58 5.08 -5.95
C LYS A 53 8.31 3.97 -4.96
N THR A 54 9.34 3.57 -4.22
CA THR A 54 9.22 2.57 -3.16
C THR A 54 8.48 3.18 -1.97
N PHE A 55 7.53 2.43 -1.43
CA PHE A 55 6.83 2.78 -0.20
C PHE A 55 6.90 1.64 0.81
N ILE A 56 6.86 2.01 2.09
CA ILE A 56 6.71 1.10 3.22
C ILE A 56 5.51 1.58 4.03
N LEU A 57 4.47 0.75 4.08
CA LEU A 57 3.31 0.95 4.95
C LEU A 57 3.51 0.14 6.23
N ILE A 58 3.56 0.81 7.36
CA ILE A 58 3.74 0.23 8.68
C ILE A 58 2.40 0.30 9.40
N VAL A 59 1.81 -0.86 9.72
CA VAL A 59 0.53 -1.00 10.42
C VAL A 59 0.81 -1.55 11.82
N SER A 60 0.67 -0.71 12.83
CA SER A 60 0.82 -1.09 14.24
C SER A 60 -0.35 -1.96 14.69
N GLN A 61 -0.10 -2.87 15.64
CA GLN A 61 -1.16 -3.60 16.34
C GLN A 61 -2.00 -2.69 17.25
N HIS A 62 -1.53 -1.48 17.55
CA HIS A 62 -2.25 -0.47 18.32
C HIS A 62 -3.13 0.46 17.44
N ASP A 63 -3.49 -0.01 16.24
CA ASP A 63 -4.36 0.70 15.28
C ASP A 63 -3.86 2.06 14.80
N SER A 64 -2.54 2.24 14.78
CA SER A 64 -1.88 3.34 14.09
C SER A 64 -1.22 2.84 12.80
N ALA A 65 -1.10 3.72 11.82
CA ALA A 65 -0.42 3.42 10.58
C ALA A 65 0.41 4.60 10.10
N LYS A 66 1.56 4.30 9.49
CA LYS A 66 2.46 5.27 8.88
C LYS A 66 2.84 4.77 7.50
N ILE A 67 2.85 5.66 6.52
CA ILE A 67 3.50 5.41 5.23
C ILE A 67 4.81 6.20 5.15
N GLU A 68 5.86 5.51 4.74
CA GLU A 68 7.15 6.10 4.41
C GLU A 68 7.41 5.91 2.92
N PHE A 69 7.75 6.99 2.23
CA PHE A 69 8.30 6.92 0.88
C PHE A 69 9.81 6.85 1.01
N ALA A 70 10.42 5.80 0.48
CA ALA A 70 11.86 5.74 0.43
C ALA A 70 12.33 6.83 -0.54
N VAL A 71 12.95 7.87 0.00
CA VAL A 71 13.66 8.88 -0.78
C VAL A 71 15.03 8.27 -1.05
N ASN A 72 15.26 7.85 -2.30
CA ASN A 72 16.62 7.66 -2.79
C ASN A 72 17.17 9.04 -3.17
#